data_AF-A0AAW2BVU4-F1
#
_entry.id   AF-A0AAW2BVU4-F1
#
_cell.length_a   1.000
_cell.length_b   1.000
_cell.length_c   1.000
_cell.angle_alpha   90.00
_cell.angle_beta   90.00
_cell.angle_gamma   90.00
#
_symmetry.space_group_name_H-M   'P 1'
#
loop_
_entity.id
_entity.type
_entity.pdbx_description
1 polymer ?
#
loop_
_entity_poly.entity_id
_entity_poly.type
_entity_poly.pdbx_seq_one_letter_code
_entity_poly.pdbx_strand_id
1 'polypeptide(L)'
;MLNYCHRQMKEEEGKLNDAMDSLKEERGRKSAAAALDSAERQAEGQRVLLRSAEDQLATSKAQVVALKKKLEETEAARVEAEKARDQAEQEGYDVGVAETEEALRVEVFEVCRTYYRQVWIKALNQAGVEASSILRKVESVYYPAAIRPSLPSLPRFDPVPEKAETGDGKAAKTSTPTEKGSEVVEQATQEVAPDAPILPIVIQDNPVKEAVSKGMEIVLASFPFPALVHPIGKGQASKRQKPSEVAAAQTNPPPPKDKIIPKKK
;
A
#
# COMPACT_ATOMS: atom_id res chain seq x y z
N MET A 1 -103.00 1.04 45.88
CA MET A 1 -101.57 1.11 46.25
C MET A 1 -100.69 0.14 45.45
N LEU A 2 -101.08 -1.11 45.21
CA LEU A 2 -100.27 -2.11 44.45
C LEU A 2 -99.77 -1.65 43.05
N ASN A 3 -100.59 -0.93 42.28
CA ASN A 3 -100.20 -0.43 40.95
C ASN A 3 -99.10 0.64 40.98
N TYR A 4 -98.99 1.41 42.06
CA TYR A 4 -97.99 2.47 42.20
C TYR A 4 -96.60 1.87 42.45
N CYS A 5 -96.49 0.92 43.37
CA CYS A 5 -95.22 0.24 43.66
C CYS A 5 -94.66 -0.50 42.44
N HIS A 6 -95.53 -1.13 41.64
CA HIS A 6 -95.10 -1.81 40.42
C HIS A 6 -94.57 -0.84 39.35
N ARG A 7 -95.26 0.29 39.12
CA ARG A 7 -94.77 1.35 38.21
C ARG A 7 -93.41 1.89 38.69
N GLN A 8 -93.29 2.18 39.98
CA GLN A 8 -92.04 2.70 40.56
C GLN A 8 -90.88 1.72 40.38
N MET A 9 -91.09 0.42 40.64
CA MET A 9 -90.05 -0.60 40.39
C MET A 9 -89.63 -0.65 38.92
N LYS A 10 -90.57 -0.53 37.99
CA LYS A 10 -90.29 -0.56 36.55
C LYS A 10 -89.50 0.67 36.07
N GLU A 11 -89.79 1.84 36.64
CA GLU A 11 -89.02 3.06 36.38
C GLU A 11 -87.59 2.98 36.94
N GLU A 12 -87.42 2.43 38.15
CA GLU A 12 -86.09 2.23 38.74
C GLU A 12 -85.27 1.17 37.98
N GLU A 13 -85.89 0.09 37.49
CA GLU A 13 -85.23 -0.89 36.64
C GLU A 13 -84.73 -0.27 35.32
N GLY A 14 -85.53 0.60 34.69
CA GLY A 14 -85.11 1.37 33.52
C GLY A 14 -83.89 2.24 33.81
N LYS A 15 -83.92 3.01 34.91
CA LYS A 15 -82.78 3.85 35.33
C LYS A 15 -81.51 3.03 35.61
N LEU A 16 -81.64 1.86 36.24
CA LEU A 16 -80.51 0.97 36.50
C LEU A 16 -79.91 0.42 35.19
N ASN A 17 -80.75 0.07 34.21
CA ASN A 17 -80.29 -0.38 32.89
C ASN A 17 -79.54 0.74 32.16
N ASP A 18 -80.07 1.96 32.14
CA ASP A 18 -79.41 3.12 31.53
C ASP A 18 -78.07 3.45 32.21
N ALA A 19 -78.02 3.38 33.55
CA ALA A 19 -76.79 3.59 34.32
C ALA A 19 -75.74 2.51 34.04
N MET A 20 -76.16 1.24 33.91
CA MET A 20 -75.28 0.15 33.56
C MET A 20 -74.68 0.33 32.16
N ASP A 21 -75.47 0.75 31.17
CA ASP A 21 -74.97 0.98 29.82
C ASP A 21 -74.04 2.20 29.74
N SER A 22 -74.33 3.27 30.49
CA SER A 22 -73.41 4.40 30.65
C SER A 22 -72.06 3.98 31.25
N LEU A 23 -72.07 3.11 32.27
CA LEU A 23 -70.85 2.59 32.88
C LEU A 23 -70.04 1.71 31.91
N LYS A 24 -70.71 0.87 31.11
CA LYS A 24 -70.03 0.08 30.07
C LYS A 24 -69.37 0.98 29.04
N GLU A 25 -70.05 2.05 28.61
CA GLU A 25 -69.50 3.02 27.67
C GLU A 25 -68.29 3.74 28.27
N GLU A 26 -68.39 4.22 29.51
CA GLU A 26 -67.28 4.88 30.20
C GLU A 26 -66.07 3.94 30.34
N ARG A 27 -66.29 2.67 30.69
CA ARG A 27 -65.24 1.65 30.72
C ARG A 27 -64.61 1.45 29.34
N GLY A 28 -65.44 1.43 28.28
CA GLY A 28 -64.98 1.38 26.90
C GLY A 28 -64.07 2.56 26.55
N ARG A 29 -64.48 3.79 26.89
CA ARG A 29 -63.70 5.01 26.68
C ARG A 29 -62.38 5.00 27.45
N LYS A 30 -62.39 4.59 28.72
CA LYS A 30 -61.16 4.44 29.54
C LYS A 30 -60.20 3.41 28.95
N SER A 31 -60.73 2.27 28.49
CA SER A 31 -59.92 1.24 27.83
C SER A 31 -59.33 1.74 26.50
N ALA A 32 -60.10 2.47 25.70
CA ALA A 32 -59.63 3.04 24.44
C ALA A 32 -58.56 4.13 24.69
N ALA A 33 -58.73 4.97 25.69
CA ALA A 33 -57.76 5.98 26.08
C ALA A 33 -56.43 5.35 26.54
N ALA A 34 -56.49 4.29 27.36
CA ALA A 34 -55.29 3.57 27.79
C ALA A 34 -54.58 2.87 26.60
N ALA A 35 -55.34 2.30 25.66
CA ALA A 35 -54.77 1.72 24.45
C ALA A 35 -54.07 2.79 23.59
N LEU A 36 -54.67 3.97 23.44
CA LEU A 36 -54.08 5.09 22.71
C LEU A 36 -52.78 5.59 23.34
N ASP A 37 -52.75 5.83 24.66
CA ASP A 37 -51.52 6.23 25.39
C ASP A 37 -50.42 5.18 25.24
N SER A 38 -50.75 3.88 25.31
CA SER A 38 -49.78 2.81 25.10
C SER A 38 -49.21 2.78 23.67
N ALA A 39 -50.06 3.01 22.65
CA ALA A 39 -49.65 3.04 21.26
C ALA A 39 -48.79 4.28 20.95
N GLU A 40 -49.12 5.43 21.54
CA GLU A 40 -48.34 6.66 21.44
C GLU A 40 -46.93 6.45 22.01
N ARG A 41 -46.81 5.90 23.22
CA ARG A 41 -45.51 5.59 23.83
C ARG A 41 -44.69 4.61 23.00
N GLN A 42 -45.33 3.61 22.39
CA GLN A 42 -44.63 2.68 21.50
C GLN A 42 -44.10 3.38 20.25
N ALA A 43 -44.91 4.26 19.65
CA ALA A 43 -44.50 5.03 18.47
C ALA A 43 -43.35 5.99 18.79
N GLU A 44 -43.37 6.64 19.96
CA GLU A 44 -42.26 7.47 20.44
C GLU A 44 -40.99 6.64 20.66
N GLY A 45 -41.10 5.48 21.28
CA GLY A 45 -39.98 4.55 21.46
C GLY A 45 -39.34 4.15 20.13
N GLN A 46 -40.15 3.82 19.13
CA GLN A 46 -39.66 3.51 17.78
C GLN A 46 -38.99 4.69 17.09
N ARG A 47 -39.50 5.92 17.27
CA ARG A 47 -38.87 7.13 16.72
C ARG A 47 -37.50 7.39 17.31
N VAL A 48 -37.33 7.20 18.62
CA VAL A 48 -36.02 7.36 19.28
C VAL A 48 -35.02 6.33 18.76
N LEU A 49 -35.45 5.07 18.63
CA LEU A 49 -34.59 4.01 18.05
C LEU A 49 -34.19 4.32 16.61
N LEU A 50 -35.11 4.82 15.79
CA LEU A 50 -34.84 5.16 14.40
C LEU A 50 -33.82 6.30 14.28
N ARG A 51 -33.96 7.37 15.08
CA ARG A 51 -32.98 8.46 15.13
C ARG A 51 -31.60 7.97 15.55
N SER A 52 -31.54 7.15 16.60
CA SER A 52 -30.27 6.56 17.05
C SER A 52 -29.62 5.69 15.97
N ALA A 53 -30.40 4.95 15.19
CA ALA A 53 -29.88 4.14 14.09
C ALA A 53 -29.38 5.01 12.92
N GLU A 54 -30.07 6.11 12.63
CA GLU A 54 -29.65 7.11 11.63
C GLU A 54 -28.32 7.76 12.01
N ASP A 55 -28.14 8.13 13.29
CA ASP A 55 -26.88 8.70 13.79
C ASP A 55 -25.72 7.71 13.70
N GLN A 56 -25.96 6.44 14.04
CA GLN A 56 -24.97 5.37 13.89
C GLN A 56 -24.62 5.13 12.42
N LEU A 57 -25.60 5.16 11.53
CA LEU A 57 -25.38 5.01 10.08
C LEU A 57 -24.59 6.19 9.51
N ALA A 58 -24.89 7.41 9.94
CA ALA A 58 -24.14 8.60 9.54
C ALA A 58 -22.67 8.52 9.99
N THR A 59 -22.45 8.10 11.24
CA THR A 59 -21.11 7.90 11.80
C THR A 59 -20.33 6.82 11.03
N SER A 60 -20.98 5.67 10.78
CA SER A 60 -20.39 4.57 10.01
C SER A 60 -20.02 5.00 8.58
N LYS A 61 -20.90 5.73 7.90
CA LYS A 61 -20.61 6.29 6.56
C LYS A 61 -19.40 7.22 6.57
N ALA A 62 -19.29 8.10 7.57
CA ALA A 62 -18.13 8.98 7.72
C ALA A 62 -16.84 8.20 7.93
N GLN A 63 -16.86 7.15 8.75
CA GLN A 63 -15.71 6.26 8.96
C GLN A 63 -15.30 5.54 7.67
N VAL A 64 -16.26 5.04 6.88
CA VAL A 64 -15.99 4.39 5.59
C VAL A 64 -15.32 5.36 4.61
N VAL A 65 -15.77 6.62 4.54
CA VAL A 65 -15.13 7.65 3.70
C VAL A 65 -13.70 7.94 4.17
N ALA A 66 -13.48 8.07 5.47
CA ALA A 66 -12.15 8.31 6.03
C ALA A 66 -11.19 7.13 5.75
N LEU A 67 -11.66 5.89 5.87
CA LEU A 67 -10.87 4.69 5.57
C LEU A 67 -10.55 4.57 4.08
N LYS A 68 -11.51 4.87 3.20
CA LYS A 68 -11.26 4.89 1.75
C LYS A 68 -10.16 5.89 1.38
N LYS A 69 -10.21 7.10 1.94
CA LYS A 69 -9.16 8.10 1.72
C LYS A 69 -7.79 7.61 2.16
N LYS A 70 -7.69 7.01 3.35
CA LYS A 70 -6.43 6.43 3.83
C LYS A 70 -5.93 5.30 2.93
N LEU A 71 -6.82 4.46 2.41
CA LEU A 71 -6.46 3.39 1.49
C LEU A 71 -5.85 3.95 0.19
N GLU A 72 -6.47 4.98 -0.39
CA GLU A 72 -5.94 5.67 -1.58
C GLU A 72 -4.56 6.28 -1.33
N GLU A 73 -4.37 6.97 -0.20
CA GLU A 73 -3.08 7.53 0.21
C GLU A 73 -2.00 6.44 0.37
N THR A 74 -2.35 5.30 1.00
CA THR A 74 -1.40 4.18 1.17
C THR A 74 -1.06 3.49 -0.15
N GLU A 75 -2.00 3.38 -1.08
CA GLU A 75 -1.77 2.78 -2.39
C GLU A 75 -0.85 3.67 -3.23
N ALA A 76 -1.06 5.00 -3.21
CA ALA A 76 -0.18 5.96 -3.87
C ALA A 76 1.25 5.88 -3.34
N ALA A 77 1.43 5.83 -2.01
CA ALA A 77 2.74 5.68 -1.38
C ALA A 77 3.41 4.34 -1.76
N ARG A 78 2.64 3.25 -1.90
CA ARG A 78 3.17 1.95 -2.36
C ARG A 78 3.69 2.02 -3.79
N VAL A 79 2.93 2.65 -4.69
CA VAL A 79 3.33 2.82 -6.10
C VAL A 79 4.59 3.68 -6.22
N GLU A 80 4.71 4.74 -5.43
CA GLU A 80 5.91 5.58 -5.41
C GLU A 80 7.14 4.82 -4.88
N ALA A 81 6.96 4.05 -3.81
CA ALA A 81 8.02 3.21 -3.25
C ALA A 81 8.48 2.11 -4.24
N GLU A 82 7.55 1.49 -4.96
CA GLU A 82 7.84 0.50 -6.00
C GLU A 82 8.66 1.14 -7.14
N LYS A 83 8.22 2.31 -7.62
CA LYS A 83 8.97 3.05 -8.65
C LYS A 83 10.39 3.42 -8.20
N ALA A 84 10.55 3.88 -6.96
CA ALA A 84 11.87 4.22 -6.41
C ALA A 84 12.78 2.99 -6.30
N ARG A 85 12.21 1.82 -5.94
CA ARG A 85 12.93 0.56 -5.92
C ARG A 85 13.37 0.14 -7.33
N ASP A 86 12.48 0.19 -8.31
CA ASP A 86 12.78 -0.18 -9.69
C ASP A 86 13.88 0.71 -10.28
N GLN A 87 13.85 2.01 -9.95
CA GLN A 87 14.90 2.95 -10.36
C GLN A 87 16.25 2.59 -9.72
N ALA A 88 16.28 2.31 -8.41
CA ALA A 88 17.51 1.93 -7.73
C ALA A 88 18.08 0.59 -8.24
N GLU A 89 17.20 -0.36 -8.59
CA GLU A 89 17.60 -1.64 -9.18
C GLU A 89 18.22 -1.45 -10.57
N GLN A 90 17.61 -0.59 -11.40
CA GLN A 90 18.15 -0.25 -12.72
C GLN A 90 19.49 0.49 -12.61
N GLU A 91 19.61 1.47 -11.72
CA GLU A 91 20.86 2.19 -11.49
C GLU A 91 21.98 1.24 -11.01
N GLY A 92 21.65 0.31 -10.10
CA GLY A 92 22.58 -0.72 -9.66
C GLY A 92 23.02 -1.67 -10.79
N TYR A 93 22.09 -2.05 -11.67
CA TYR A 93 22.40 -2.85 -12.86
C TYR A 93 23.35 -2.11 -13.81
N ASP A 94 23.05 -0.85 -14.12
CA ASP A 94 23.85 -0.03 -15.04
C ASP A 94 25.28 0.18 -14.52
N VAL A 95 25.44 0.43 -13.21
CA VAL A 95 26.76 0.51 -12.56
C VAL A 95 27.51 -0.81 -12.70
N GLY A 96 26.87 -1.95 -12.40
CA GLY A 96 27.50 -3.26 -12.52
C GLY A 96 27.92 -3.60 -13.97
N VAL A 97 27.12 -3.19 -14.96
CA VAL A 97 27.48 -3.33 -16.38
C VAL A 97 28.70 -2.48 -16.72
N ALA A 98 28.74 -1.21 -16.28
CA ALA A 98 29.88 -0.33 -16.55
C ALA A 98 31.18 -0.85 -15.89
N GLU A 99 31.12 -1.31 -14.64
CA GLU A 99 32.25 -1.90 -13.92
C GLU A 99 32.78 -3.16 -14.61
N THR A 100 31.89 -4.07 -15.00
CA THR A 100 32.29 -5.31 -15.70
C THR A 100 32.85 -5.04 -17.09
N GLU A 101 32.28 -4.07 -17.82
CA GLU A 101 32.79 -3.66 -19.12
C GLU A 101 34.19 -3.02 -19.00
N GLU A 102 34.41 -2.18 -17.98
CA GLU A 102 35.73 -1.60 -17.69
C GLU A 102 36.76 -2.68 -17.30
N ALA A 103 36.40 -3.58 -16.39
CA ALA A 103 37.27 -4.69 -15.99
C ALA A 103 37.66 -5.57 -17.20
N LEU A 104 36.68 -5.93 -18.03
CA LEU A 104 36.92 -6.70 -19.25
C LEU A 104 37.84 -5.95 -20.22
N ARG A 105 37.66 -4.64 -20.39
CA ARG A 105 38.55 -3.84 -21.24
C ARG A 105 39.99 -3.92 -20.76
N VAL A 106 40.23 -3.75 -19.46
CA VAL A 106 41.58 -3.84 -18.88
C VAL A 106 42.20 -5.22 -19.14
N GLU A 107 41.48 -6.29 -18.83
CA GLU A 107 41.95 -7.66 -19.05
C GLU A 107 42.28 -7.95 -20.52
N VAL A 108 41.38 -7.56 -21.44
CA VAL A 108 41.59 -7.72 -22.88
C VAL A 108 42.84 -6.97 -23.33
N PHE A 109 43.06 -5.74 -22.86
CA PHE A 109 44.27 -4.98 -23.20
C PHE A 109 45.54 -5.62 -22.66
N GLU A 110 45.52 -6.18 -21.46
CA GLU A 110 46.67 -6.88 -20.88
C GLU A 110 47.04 -8.14 -21.67
N VAL A 111 46.04 -8.96 -22.02
CA VAL A 111 46.22 -10.16 -22.84
C VAL A 111 46.76 -9.80 -24.21
N CYS A 112 46.17 -8.80 -24.88
CA CYS A 112 46.64 -8.31 -26.18
C CYS A 112 48.09 -7.83 -26.10
N ARG A 113 48.44 -6.99 -25.12
CA ARG A 113 49.82 -6.47 -24.96
C ARG A 113 50.84 -7.60 -24.78
N THR A 114 50.47 -8.61 -24.00
CA THR A 114 51.30 -9.80 -23.77
C THR A 114 51.51 -10.58 -25.06
N TYR A 115 50.45 -10.80 -25.83
CA TYR A 115 50.53 -11.47 -27.12
C TYR A 115 51.42 -10.73 -28.12
N TYR A 116 51.21 -9.43 -28.34
CA TYR A 116 52.03 -8.61 -29.25
C TYR A 116 53.52 -8.63 -28.86
N ARG A 117 53.82 -8.55 -27.56
CA ARG A 117 55.19 -8.65 -27.07
C ARG A 117 55.83 -9.99 -27.44
N GLN A 118 55.13 -11.10 -27.22
CA GLN A 118 55.64 -12.44 -27.55
C GLN A 118 55.89 -12.60 -29.06
N VAL A 119 54.94 -12.17 -29.88
CA VAL A 119 55.05 -12.23 -31.35
C VAL A 119 56.23 -11.38 -31.83
N TRP A 120 56.40 -10.18 -31.29
CA TRP A 120 57.51 -9.28 -31.64
C TRP A 120 58.87 -9.90 -31.30
N ILE A 121 59.03 -10.43 -30.09
CA ILE A 121 60.28 -11.10 -29.67
C ILE A 121 60.58 -12.29 -30.59
N LYS A 122 59.57 -13.11 -30.92
CA LYS A 122 59.72 -14.26 -31.81
C LYS A 122 60.14 -13.84 -33.22
N ALA A 123 59.54 -12.79 -33.77
CA ALA A 123 59.90 -12.26 -35.09
C ALA A 123 61.35 -11.73 -35.12
N LEU A 124 61.77 -10.98 -34.10
CA LEU A 124 63.16 -10.49 -34.00
C LEU A 124 64.17 -11.62 -33.84
N ASN A 125 63.82 -12.67 -33.09
CA ASN A 125 64.64 -13.89 -32.98
C ASN A 125 64.83 -14.55 -34.36
N GLN A 126 63.76 -14.66 -35.16
CA GLN A 126 63.81 -15.24 -36.50
C GLN A 126 64.62 -14.39 -37.48
N ALA A 127 64.63 -13.06 -37.32
CA ALA A 127 65.40 -12.14 -38.15
C ALA A 127 66.89 -12.04 -37.78
N GLY A 128 67.37 -12.77 -36.77
CA GLY A 128 68.77 -12.73 -36.32
C GLY A 128 69.17 -11.42 -35.62
N VAL A 129 68.21 -10.66 -35.10
CA VAL A 129 68.49 -9.40 -34.39
C VAL A 129 69.11 -9.71 -33.02
N GLU A 130 70.29 -9.15 -32.73
CA GLU A 130 70.99 -9.33 -31.46
C GLU A 130 70.16 -8.95 -30.24
N ALA A 131 70.43 -9.63 -29.11
CA ALA A 131 69.71 -9.44 -27.84
C ALA A 131 69.84 -8.02 -27.27
N SER A 132 70.93 -7.31 -27.59
CA SER A 132 71.24 -5.95 -27.15
C SER A 132 70.61 -4.84 -28.01
N SER A 133 69.95 -5.20 -29.12
CA SER A 133 69.39 -4.21 -30.04
C SER A 133 68.31 -3.35 -29.36
N ILE A 134 68.31 -2.05 -29.68
CA ILE A 134 67.27 -1.10 -29.26
C ILE A 134 65.87 -1.59 -29.68
N LEU A 135 65.76 -2.36 -30.77
CA LEU A 135 64.51 -2.93 -31.26
C LEU A 135 63.87 -3.97 -30.31
N ARG A 136 64.63 -4.50 -29.34
CA ARG A 136 64.14 -5.42 -28.30
C ARG A 136 63.70 -4.72 -27.02
N LYS A 137 63.91 -3.41 -26.91
CA LYS A 137 63.44 -2.64 -25.75
C LYS A 137 61.91 -2.69 -25.67
N VAL A 138 61.36 -2.65 -24.46
CA VAL A 138 59.91 -2.72 -24.28
C VAL A 138 59.19 -1.54 -24.93
N GLU A 139 59.87 -0.41 -25.03
CA GLU A 139 59.39 0.83 -25.64
C GLU A 139 59.29 0.75 -27.17
N SER A 140 59.99 -0.18 -27.82
CA SER A 140 59.98 -0.31 -29.28
C SER A 140 58.93 -1.27 -29.82
N VAL A 141 58.14 -1.92 -28.95
CA VAL A 141 57.03 -2.79 -29.38
C VAL A 141 55.93 -1.93 -30.00
N TYR A 142 55.63 -2.16 -31.28
CA TYR A 142 54.55 -1.46 -31.95
C TYR A 142 53.19 -1.96 -31.46
N TYR A 143 52.41 -1.03 -30.91
CA TYR A 143 51.04 -1.25 -30.48
C TYR A 143 50.06 -0.44 -31.36
N PRO A 144 49.01 -1.06 -31.92
CA PRO A 144 47.89 -0.36 -32.55
C PRO A 144 47.32 0.72 -31.63
N ALA A 145 46.88 1.85 -32.21
CA ALA A 145 46.45 3.03 -31.46
C ALA A 145 45.43 2.74 -30.36
N ALA A 146 44.50 1.80 -30.60
CA ALA A 146 43.46 1.42 -29.65
C ALA A 146 43.98 0.78 -28.35
N ILE A 147 45.16 0.15 -28.36
CA ILE A 147 45.72 -0.59 -27.22
C ILE A 147 46.93 0.12 -26.59
N ARG A 148 47.34 1.27 -27.16
CA ARG A 148 48.40 2.09 -26.59
C ARG A 148 47.95 2.52 -25.19
N PRO A 149 48.83 2.42 -24.17
CA PRO A 149 48.51 2.99 -22.87
C PRO A 149 48.15 4.45 -23.10
N SER A 150 46.91 4.81 -22.74
CA SER A 150 46.54 6.20 -22.62
C SER A 150 47.61 6.84 -21.75
N LEU A 151 48.43 7.71 -22.34
CA LEU A 151 49.34 8.51 -21.52
C LEU A 151 48.47 9.14 -20.44
N PRO A 152 48.88 9.11 -19.16
CA PRO A 152 48.16 9.84 -18.11
C PRO A 152 47.95 11.23 -18.67
N SER A 153 46.68 11.59 -18.85
CA SER A 153 46.27 12.84 -19.47
C SER A 153 47.14 13.94 -18.89
N LEU A 154 48.12 14.40 -19.68
CA LEU A 154 49.00 15.48 -19.27
C LEU A 154 48.04 16.60 -18.83
N PRO A 155 48.19 17.17 -17.61
CA PRO A 155 47.25 18.18 -17.13
C PRO A 155 47.10 19.20 -18.24
N ARG A 156 45.86 19.32 -18.75
CA ARG A 156 45.51 20.35 -19.70
C ARG A 156 45.93 21.64 -19.03
N PHE A 157 47.00 22.26 -19.52
CA PHE A 157 47.25 23.64 -19.20
C PHE A 157 46.04 24.38 -19.75
N ASP A 158 45.17 24.81 -18.84
CA ASP A 158 44.08 25.72 -19.18
C ASP A 158 44.74 26.89 -19.91
N PRO A 159 44.38 27.15 -21.19
CA PRO A 159 44.89 28.32 -21.86
C PRO A 159 44.46 29.53 -21.03
N VAL A 160 45.46 30.27 -20.57
CA VAL A 160 45.30 31.58 -19.92
C VAL A 160 44.29 32.39 -20.75
N PRO A 161 43.23 32.92 -20.13
CA PRO A 161 42.24 33.71 -20.85
C PRO A 161 42.89 35.01 -21.31
N GLU A 162 43.23 35.08 -22.59
CA GLU A 162 43.61 36.30 -23.28
C GLU A 162 42.38 37.20 -23.36
N LYS A 163 42.36 38.24 -22.52
CA LYS A 163 41.39 39.34 -22.59
C LYS A 163 41.46 39.98 -23.98
N ALA A 164 40.43 39.75 -24.79
CA ALA A 164 40.05 40.66 -25.85
C ALA A 164 38.72 41.32 -25.45
N GLU A 165 38.81 42.61 -25.15
CA GLU A 165 37.67 43.49 -25.00
C GLU A 165 36.97 43.74 -26.35
N THR A 166 35.73 44.21 -26.23
CA THR A 166 34.92 44.99 -27.18
C THR A 166 33.90 44.21 -28.01
N GLY A 167 32.62 44.46 -27.72
CA GLY A 167 31.51 44.11 -28.61
C GLY A 167 30.15 44.05 -27.94
N ASP A 168 29.55 45.22 -27.69
CA ASP A 168 28.17 45.41 -27.25
C ASP A 168 27.13 44.56 -28.01
N GLY A 169 26.10 44.08 -27.29
CA GLY A 169 24.81 43.79 -27.93
C GLY A 169 23.90 42.73 -27.32
N LYS A 170 23.04 43.18 -26.39
CA LYS A 170 21.58 42.94 -26.39
C LYS A 170 21.03 41.53 -26.01
N ALA A 171 20.61 41.47 -24.74
CA ALA A 171 19.33 40.98 -24.21
C ALA A 171 18.69 39.68 -24.74
N ALA A 172 18.60 38.67 -23.86
CA ALA A 172 17.30 38.09 -23.46
C ALA A 172 17.48 37.21 -22.20
N LYS A 173 16.56 37.41 -21.26
CA LYS A 173 16.43 36.73 -19.96
C LYS A 173 15.85 35.33 -20.16
N THR A 174 16.40 34.31 -19.49
CA THR A 174 15.58 33.26 -18.86
C THR A 174 16.29 32.73 -17.62
N SER A 175 15.55 32.77 -16.53
CA SER A 175 15.90 32.45 -15.15
C SER A 175 15.72 30.97 -14.81
N THR A 176 16.64 30.42 -14.00
CA THR A 176 16.39 29.31 -13.06
C THR A 176 17.15 29.57 -11.76
N PRO A 177 16.62 29.13 -10.60
CA PRO A 177 17.00 29.65 -9.29
C PRO A 177 18.17 28.91 -8.64
N THR A 178 18.97 29.70 -7.95
CA THR A 178 20.10 29.37 -7.10
C THR A 178 19.64 28.81 -5.74
N GLU A 179 20.23 27.68 -5.36
CA GLU A 179 20.34 27.19 -3.98
C GLU A 179 20.93 28.27 -3.06
N LYS A 180 20.42 28.36 -1.82
CA LYS A 180 21.23 28.61 -0.63
C LYS A 180 20.40 28.46 0.63
N GLY A 181 20.95 27.77 1.62
CA GLY A 181 20.54 27.97 3.01
C GLY A 181 20.63 26.75 3.91
N SER A 182 21.82 26.15 4.03
CA SER A 182 22.16 25.39 5.23
C SER A 182 22.27 26.36 6.40
N GLU A 183 21.42 26.21 7.41
CA GLU A 183 21.60 26.84 8.72
C GLU A 183 22.01 25.77 9.73
N VAL A 184 23.25 25.96 10.20
CA VAL A 184 23.92 25.23 11.26
C VAL A 184 23.32 25.68 12.59
N VAL A 185 22.80 24.75 13.39
CA VAL A 185 22.55 24.98 14.83
C VAL A 185 23.49 24.09 15.63
N GLU A 186 24.46 24.77 16.22
CA GLU A 186 25.41 24.34 17.23
C GLU A 186 24.84 24.70 18.61
N GLN A 187 24.72 23.72 19.51
CA GLN A 187 24.64 23.80 20.99
C GLN A 187 24.21 22.41 21.49
N ALA A 188 24.70 21.82 22.58
CA ALA A 188 25.71 22.20 23.54
C ALA A 188 26.26 20.92 24.21
N THR A 189 27.49 21.06 24.65
CA THR A 189 28.29 20.28 25.59
C THR A 189 27.50 19.55 26.69
N GLN A 190 27.75 18.26 26.90
CA GLN A 190 27.91 17.72 28.26
C GLN A 190 28.97 16.61 28.31
N GLU A 191 30.07 16.99 28.93
CA GLU A 191 31.24 16.23 29.34
C GLU A 191 30.92 15.48 30.64
N VAL A 192 31.07 14.14 30.66
CA VAL A 192 31.26 13.34 31.87
C VAL A 192 32.32 12.27 31.57
N ALA A 193 33.30 12.21 32.47
CA ALA A 193 34.57 11.51 32.40
C ALA A 193 34.47 9.95 32.52
N PRO A 194 35.58 9.22 32.30
CA PRO A 194 35.62 7.80 31.99
C PRO A 194 36.03 6.93 33.20
N ASP A 195 35.55 5.68 33.27
CA ASP A 195 36.34 4.50 33.67
C ASP A 195 35.46 3.24 33.77
N ALA A 196 35.74 2.20 32.96
CA ALA A 196 35.57 0.78 33.31
C ALA A 196 35.94 -0.14 32.11
N PRO A 197 36.47 -1.34 32.38
CA PRO A 197 37.36 -2.05 31.46
C PRO A 197 36.67 -2.87 30.37
N ILE A 198 37.38 -2.90 29.24
CA ILE A 198 37.20 -3.75 28.06
C ILE A 198 37.09 -5.22 28.47
N LEU A 199 35.98 -5.86 28.12
CA LEU A 199 35.87 -7.33 28.08
C LEU A 199 36.18 -7.82 26.66
N PRO A 200 36.89 -8.96 26.51
CA PRO A 200 37.27 -9.50 25.22
C PRO A 200 36.04 -10.05 24.49
N ILE A 201 35.69 -9.42 23.35
CA ILE A 201 34.76 -10.00 22.39
C ILE A 201 35.47 -11.17 21.71
N VAL A 202 35.07 -12.37 22.13
CA VAL A 202 35.39 -13.64 21.50
C VAL A 202 34.79 -13.62 20.09
N ILE A 203 35.67 -13.60 19.08
CA ILE A 203 35.31 -13.92 17.69
C ILE A 203 34.97 -15.41 17.68
N GLN A 204 33.69 -15.72 17.58
CA GLN A 204 33.21 -17.07 17.34
C GLN A 204 32.87 -17.20 15.84
N ASP A 205 33.81 -17.77 15.09
CA ASP A 205 33.57 -18.29 13.75
C ASP A 205 32.72 -19.56 13.83
N ASN A 206 31.63 -19.60 13.03
CA ASN A 206 31.02 -20.74 12.30
C ASN A 206 29.49 -20.64 12.22
N PRO A 207 28.83 -21.39 11.32
CA PRO A 207 29.05 -21.46 9.88
C PRO A 207 27.72 -21.26 9.13
N VAL A 208 27.85 -21.10 7.80
CA VAL A 208 26.82 -21.26 6.78
C VAL A 208 25.75 -22.29 7.17
N LYS A 209 24.52 -21.81 7.41
CA LYS A 209 23.30 -22.62 7.35
C LYS A 209 22.24 -21.84 6.58
N GLU A 210 22.26 -22.06 5.27
CA GLU A 210 21.09 -22.40 4.46
C GLU A 210 19.75 -21.95 5.04
N ALA A 211 19.36 -20.72 4.74
CA ALA A 211 18.02 -20.21 4.99
C ALA A 211 17.06 -20.85 3.99
N VAL A 212 16.60 -22.06 4.32
CA VAL A 212 15.37 -22.62 3.78
C VAL A 212 14.24 -21.64 4.05
N SER A 213 13.66 -21.13 2.97
CA SER A 213 12.44 -20.33 2.95
C SER A 213 11.37 -21.03 3.78
N LYS A 214 11.21 -20.57 5.02
CA LYS A 214 10.18 -21.02 5.94
C LYS A 214 8.91 -20.32 5.51
N GLY A 215 8.09 -21.05 4.75
CA GLY A 215 6.75 -20.67 4.36
C GLY A 215 6.03 -20.02 5.53
N MET A 216 5.53 -18.82 5.25
CA MET A 216 4.66 -18.05 6.12
C MET A 216 3.33 -18.82 6.20
N GLU A 217 3.27 -19.83 7.08
CA GLU A 217 2.02 -20.43 7.50
C GLU A 217 1.20 -19.34 8.17
N ILE A 218 0.20 -18.85 7.44
CA ILE A 218 -0.90 -18.06 7.99
C ILE A 218 -1.62 -19.01 8.95
N VAL A 219 -1.24 -18.95 10.22
CA VAL A 219 -2.01 -19.50 11.31
C VAL A 219 -3.31 -18.71 11.34
N LEU A 220 -4.34 -19.26 10.68
CA LEU A 220 -5.73 -18.90 10.93
C LEU A 220 -6.04 -19.29 12.38
N ALA A 221 -5.64 -18.42 13.31
CA ALA A 221 -6.09 -18.47 14.68
C ALA A 221 -7.62 -18.37 14.63
N SER A 222 -8.24 -19.52 14.86
CA SER A 222 -9.68 -19.71 14.99
C SER A 222 -10.18 -18.71 16.04
N PHE A 223 -10.75 -17.59 15.58
CA PHE A 223 -11.49 -16.69 16.44
C PHE A 223 -12.70 -17.47 16.97
N PRO A 224 -12.86 -17.60 18.29
CA PRO A 224 -14.04 -18.24 18.85
C PRO A 224 -15.25 -17.37 18.48
N PHE A 225 -16.10 -17.88 17.59
CA PHE A 225 -17.44 -17.32 17.39
C PHE A 225 -18.17 -17.33 18.73
N PRO A 226 -18.75 -16.20 19.19
CA PRO A 226 -19.58 -16.22 20.38
C PRO A 226 -20.77 -17.15 20.13
N ALA A 227 -20.93 -18.12 21.04
CA ALA A 227 -22.01 -19.08 21.02
C ALA A 227 -23.35 -18.36 20.88
N LEU A 228 -24.08 -18.73 19.82
CA LEU A 228 -25.44 -18.29 19.55
C LEU A 228 -26.35 -18.79 20.69
N VAL A 229 -26.51 -17.97 21.74
CA VAL A 229 -27.49 -18.19 22.81
C VAL A 229 -28.88 -18.18 22.17
N HIS A 230 -29.42 -19.37 21.94
CA HIS A 230 -30.80 -19.56 21.53
C HIS A 230 -31.72 -19.27 22.72
N PRO A 231 -32.72 -18.38 22.58
CA PRO A 231 -33.77 -18.28 23.57
C PRO A 231 -34.65 -19.54 23.48
N ILE A 232 -34.64 -20.32 24.55
CA ILE A 232 -35.63 -21.36 24.83
C ILE A 232 -36.98 -20.65 25.03
N GLY A 233 -37.76 -20.56 23.95
CA GLY A 233 -39.15 -20.10 23.94
C GLY A 233 -40.06 -21.25 23.53
N LYS A 234 -40.75 -21.83 24.50
CA LYS A 234 -41.73 -22.91 24.31
C LYS A 234 -42.94 -22.40 23.52
N GLY A 235 -43.33 -23.18 22.50
CA GLY A 235 -44.72 -23.44 22.16
C GLY A 235 -45.43 -22.45 21.23
N GLN A 236 -45.63 -22.85 19.99
CA GLN A 236 -46.98 -22.97 19.42
C GLN A 236 -46.93 -23.74 18.10
N ALA A 237 -47.71 -24.82 18.04
CA ALA A 237 -47.95 -25.58 16.84
C ALA A 237 -48.66 -24.71 15.79
N SER A 238 -48.02 -24.49 14.64
CA SER A 238 -48.69 -23.97 13.46
C SER A 238 -48.49 -24.89 12.26
N LYS A 239 -49.59 -25.09 11.56
CA LYS A 239 -49.88 -26.14 10.61
C LYS A 239 -49.04 -26.02 9.33
N ARG A 240 -48.42 -27.14 8.96
CA ARG A 240 -48.45 -27.78 7.63
C ARG A 240 -48.84 -26.84 6.46
N GLN A 241 -47.84 -26.31 5.76
CA GLN A 241 -48.00 -25.78 4.41
C GLN A 241 -46.93 -26.39 3.51
N LYS A 242 -47.38 -27.10 2.46
CA LYS A 242 -46.55 -27.76 1.44
C LYS A 242 -45.75 -26.71 0.65
N PRO A 243 -44.49 -26.98 0.27
CA PRO A 243 -43.87 -26.28 -0.85
C PRO A 243 -44.28 -26.94 -2.17
N SER A 244 -44.86 -26.12 -3.05
CA SER A 244 -45.02 -26.40 -4.46
C SER A 244 -43.67 -26.32 -5.15
N GLU A 245 -43.31 -27.41 -5.80
CA GLU A 245 -42.25 -27.51 -6.80
C GLU A 245 -42.64 -26.67 -8.02
N VAL A 246 -41.86 -25.63 -8.33
CA VAL A 246 -41.85 -25.02 -9.66
C VAL A 246 -40.39 -24.76 -10.02
N ALA A 247 -39.90 -25.59 -10.93
CA ALA A 247 -38.63 -25.43 -11.61
C ALA A 247 -38.64 -24.14 -12.44
N ALA A 248 -37.72 -23.22 -12.14
CA ALA A 248 -37.35 -22.14 -13.03
C ALA A 248 -35.91 -22.38 -13.48
N ALA A 249 -35.77 -22.84 -14.73
CA ALA A 249 -34.51 -22.91 -15.43
C ALA A 249 -33.95 -21.50 -15.61
N GLN A 250 -32.88 -21.18 -14.89
CA GLN A 250 -32.12 -19.95 -15.08
C GLN A 250 -31.01 -20.24 -16.08
N THR A 251 -31.24 -19.87 -17.33
CA THR A 251 -30.28 -19.92 -18.43
C THR A 251 -29.23 -18.83 -18.24
N ASN A 252 -27.99 -19.23 -17.97
CA ASN A 252 -26.84 -18.32 -18.01
C ASN A 252 -26.62 -17.81 -19.44
N PRO A 253 -26.37 -16.50 -19.65
CA PRO A 253 -25.98 -15.98 -20.96
C PRO A 253 -24.55 -16.43 -21.33
N PRO A 254 -24.27 -16.72 -22.62
CA PRO A 254 -22.94 -17.12 -23.07
C PRO A 254 -21.94 -15.95 -23.02
N PRO A 255 -20.64 -16.25 -22.83
CA PRO A 255 -19.59 -15.23 -22.76
C PRO A 255 -19.39 -14.51 -24.12
N PRO A 256 -18.93 -13.25 -24.10
CA PRO A 256 -18.66 -12.48 -25.30
C PRO A 256 -17.49 -13.07 -26.09
N LYS A 257 -17.68 -13.22 -27.40
CA LYS A 257 -16.64 -13.67 -28.32
C LYS A 257 -15.67 -12.52 -28.59
N ASP A 258 -14.42 -12.68 -28.16
CA ASP A 258 -13.32 -11.79 -28.51
C ASP A 258 -13.09 -11.80 -30.02
N LYS A 259 -13.27 -10.63 -30.64
CA LYS A 259 -12.90 -10.40 -32.04
C LYS A 259 -11.39 -10.22 -32.12
N ILE A 260 -10.71 -11.26 -32.56
CA ILE A 260 -9.32 -11.22 -33.01
C ILE A 260 -9.26 -10.33 -34.27
N ILE A 261 -8.60 -9.17 -34.15
CA ILE A 261 -8.26 -8.29 -35.28
C ILE A 261 -6.87 -8.70 -35.79
N PRO A 262 -6.72 -9.23 -37.01
CA PRO A 262 -5.40 -9.43 -37.59
C PRO A 262 -4.83 -8.09 -38.08
N LYS A 263 -3.75 -7.63 -37.45
CA LYS A 263 -2.89 -6.56 -37.99
C LYS A 263 -2.19 -7.09 -39.25
N LYS A 264 -2.50 -6.50 -40.41
CA LYS A 264 -1.69 -6.69 -41.62
C LYS A 264 -0.42 -5.85 -41.52
N LYS A 265 0.69 -6.50 -41.86
CA LYS A 265 2.01 -5.90 -42.13
C LYS A 265 1.95 -5.00 -43.36
#